data_AF-A0A4R1XFM3-F1
#
_entry.id   AF-A0A4R1XFM3-F1
#
_cell.length_a   1.000
_cell.length_b   1.000
_cell.length_c   1.000
_cell.angle_alpha   90.00
_cell.angle_beta   90.00
_cell.angle_gamma   90.00
#
_symmetry.space_group_name_H-M   'P 1'
#
loop_
_entity.id
_entity.type
_entity.pdbx_description
1 polymer ?
#
loop_
_entity_poly.entity_id
_entity_poly.type
_entity_poly.pdbx_seq_one_letter_code
_entity_poly.pdbx_strand_id
1 'polypeptide(L)'
;MVFSYIEVSDFALELTDTAGEKHYFKGCFPEVIFNIGDQVKVIAIPLNNHYAYAYSVIDAQKQYMWTGQQVERGRINYRIFSSKIGAFFGFLGILSFILFFVFTGDAILILTLDFVVWTLVFCFLSLILIGWRIGASFDDQSSLLEAILKKIGFYKPTMISLGSYSVSMVNIKNKVKDDEFFTRWKQYTYRIDLAQKADAEKYGKK
;
A
#
# COMPACT_ATOMS: atom_id res chain seq x y z
N MET A 1 -18.26 -19.17 -5.78
CA MET A 1 -18.85 -17.87 -6.16
C MET A 1 -17.79 -17.14 -6.96
N VAL A 2 -17.97 -17.08 -8.28
CA VAL A 2 -16.99 -16.56 -9.25
C VAL A 2 -17.15 -15.04 -9.27
N PHE A 3 -16.16 -14.30 -8.78
CA PHE A 3 -16.04 -12.88 -9.05
C PHE A 3 -15.15 -12.71 -10.27
N SER A 4 -15.77 -12.71 -11.45
CA SER A 4 -15.16 -12.30 -12.71
C SER A 4 -15.41 -10.81 -12.91
N TYR A 5 -14.42 -9.96 -12.66
CA TYR A 5 -14.34 -8.61 -13.24
C TYR A 5 -12.95 -8.04 -12.99
N ILE A 6 -12.02 -8.20 -13.94
CA ILE A 6 -10.90 -7.26 -14.15
C ILE A 6 -10.47 -7.36 -15.63
N GLU A 7 -11.07 -6.57 -16.53
CA GLU A 7 -10.35 -6.14 -17.76
C GLU A 7 -9.46 -4.96 -17.35
N VAL A 8 -8.36 -5.25 -16.67
CA VAL A 8 -7.21 -4.36 -16.57
C VAL A 8 -6.32 -4.84 -17.68
N SER A 9 -6.16 -4.01 -18.70
CA SER A 9 -5.42 -4.33 -19.92
C SER A 9 -4.12 -5.04 -19.56
N ASP A 10 -4.06 -6.36 -19.81
CA ASP A 10 -2.85 -7.15 -19.79
C ASP A 10 -1.94 -6.59 -20.87
N PHE A 11 -1.17 -5.56 -20.55
CA PHE A 11 -0.20 -5.07 -21.50
C PHE A 11 1.00 -6.00 -21.48
N ALA A 12 1.49 -6.28 -22.69
CA ALA A 12 2.73 -6.97 -22.90
C ALA A 12 3.80 -5.95 -23.25
N LEU A 13 4.87 -5.89 -22.46
CA LEU A 13 6.08 -5.15 -22.80
C LEU A 13 7.03 -6.14 -23.50
N GLU A 14 7.36 -5.88 -24.76
CA GLU A 14 8.46 -6.56 -25.45
C GLU A 14 9.71 -5.69 -25.28
N LEU A 15 10.77 -6.24 -24.68
CA LEU A 15 12.07 -5.60 -24.62
C LEU A 15 13.06 -6.44 -25.42
N THR A 16 13.79 -5.79 -26.30
CA THR A 16 14.94 -6.41 -26.96
C THR A 16 16.18 -6.04 -26.17
N ASP A 17 16.94 -7.04 -25.72
CA ASP A 17 18.19 -6.79 -25.02
C ASP A 17 19.31 -6.38 -26.00
N THR A 18 20.50 -6.09 -25.44
CA THR A 18 21.67 -5.70 -26.24
C THR A 18 22.20 -6.83 -27.13
N ALA A 19 21.82 -8.08 -26.87
CA ALA A 19 22.16 -9.25 -27.69
C ALA A 19 21.12 -9.51 -28.80
N GLY A 20 20.03 -8.75 -28.83
CA GLY A 20 18.94 -8.92 -29.80
C GLY A 20 17.88 -9.95 -29.37
N GLU A 21 17.97 -10.50 -28.15
CA GLU A 21 16.96 -11.41 -27.65
C GLU A 21 15.71 -10.65 -27.19
N LYS A 22 14.55 -11.18 -27.54
CA LYS A 22 13.25 -10.61 -27.18
C LYS A 22 12.74 -11.20 -25.88
N HIS A 23 12.46 -10.31 -24.93
CA HIS A 23 11.92 -10.64 -23.62
C HIS A 23 10.50 -10.09 -23.52
N TYR A 24 9.55 -10.97 -23.18
CA TYR A 24 8.15 -10.58 -23.04
C TYR A 24 7.74 -10.50 -21.58
N PHE A 25 7.16 -9.36 -21.21
CA PHE A 25 6.67 -9.13 -19.86
C PHE A 25 5.18 -8.85 -19.88
N LYS A 26 4.40 -9.56 -19.08
CA LYS A 26 2.99 -9.25 -18.85
C LYS A 26 2.84 -8.51 -17.53
N GLY A 27 1.93 -7.56 -17.43
CA GLY A 27 1.54 -7.07 -16.12
C GLY A 27 0.25 -6.28 -16.13
N CYS A 28 -0.36 -6.20 -14.95
CA CYS A 28 -1.56 -5.41 -14.73
C CYS A 28 -1.16 -4.04 -14.19
N PHE A 29 -0.79 -3.09 -15.05
CA PHE A 29 -0.61 -1.70 -14.64
C PHE A 29 -1.63 -0.81 -15.36
N PRO A 30 -1.97 0.37 -14.82
CA PRO A 30 -2.61 1.39 -15.65
C PRO A 30 -1.66 1.82 -16.78
N GLU A 31 -2.22 2.35 -17.88
CA GLU A 31 -1.49 2.82 -19.07
C GLU A 31 -0.13 3.45 -18.72
N VAL A 32 0.95 2.82 -19.15
CA VAL A 32 2.31 3.35 -18.96
C VAL A 32 2.76 3.99 -20.27
N ILE A 33 3.02 5.28 -20.24
CA ILE A 33 3.43 6.04 -21.42
C ILE A 33 4.97 6.08 -21.45
N PHE A 34 5.54 5.42 -22.45
CA PHE A 34 6.98 5.48 -22.74
C PHE A 34 7.22 6.36 -23.96
N ASN A 35 8.28 7.15 -23.93
CA ASN A 35 8.78 7.84 -25.11
C ASN A 35 9.87 7.00 -25.78
N ILE A 36 10.04 7.20 -27.08
CA ILE A 36 11.15 6.62 -27.83
C ILE A 36 12.47 7.08 -27.19
N GLY A 37 13.30 6.12 -26.76
CA GLY A 37 14.60 6.39 -26.12
C GLY A 37 14.60 6.36 -24.59
N ASP A 38 13.45 6.18 -23.94
CA ASP A 38 13.38 6.04 -22.48
C ASP A 38 14.15 4.79 -22.02
N GLN A 39 15.01 4.95 -21.00
CA GLN A 39 15.73 3.84 -20.39
C GLN A 39 14.91 3.25 -19.24
N VAL A 40 14.38 2.04 -19.48
CA VAL A 40 13.50 1.36 -18.55
C VAL A 40 14.18 0.16 -17.89
N LYS A 41 13.97 0.02 -16.59
CA LYS A 41 14.33 -1.15 -15.80
C LYS A 41 13.06 -1.85 -15.37
N VAL A 42 12.91 -3.11 -15.78
CA VAL A 42 11.75 -3.94 -15.44
C VAL A 42 12.13 -4.92 -14.34
N ILE A 43 11.23 -5.06 -13.36
CA ILE A 43 11.35 -6.05 -12.29
C ILE A 43 10.23 -7.06 -12.45
N ALA A 44 10.60 -8.32 -12.69
CA ALA A 44 9.66 -9.37 -13.04
C ALA A 44 9.95 -10.71 -12.34
N ILE A 45 8.93 -11.55 -12.25
CA ILE A 45 9.04 -12.96 -11.86
C ILE A 45 8.80 -13.82 -13.09
N PRO A 46 9.63 -14.83 -13.37
CA PRO A 46 9.41 -15.72 -14.51
C PRO A 46 8.08 -16.46 -14.38
N LEU A 47 7.29 -16.53 -15.46
CA LEU A 47 6.04 -17.29 -15.53
C LEU A 47 6.24 -18.60 -16.30
N ASN A 48 6.90 -18.50 -17.46
CA ASN A 48 7.33 -19.62 -18.30
C ASN A 48 8.59 -19.23 -19.08
N ASN A 49 9.10 -20.09 -19.97
CA ASN A 49 10.33 -19.81 -20.73
C ASN A 49 10.25 -18.60 -21.68
N HIS A 50 9.04 -18.08 -21.96
CA HIS A 50 8.82 -17.01 -22.94
C HIS A 50 8.32 -15.71 -22.31
N TYR A 51 7.68 -15.78 -21.15
CA TYR A 51 7.03 -14.65 -20.48
C TYR A 51 7.42 -14.56 -19.01
N ALA A 52 7.61 -13.33 -18.55
CA ALA A 52 7.71 -12.99 -17.14
C ALA A 52 6.58 -12.05 -16.73
N TYR A 53 6.15 -12.10 -15.48
CA TYR A 53 5.20 -11.13 -14.93
C TYR A 53 5.95 -9.92 -14.37
N ALA A 54 5.73 -8.74 -14.94
CA ALA A 54 6.29 -7.49 -14.45
C ALA A 54 5.49 -6.97 -13.26
N TYR A 55 6.18 -6.71 -12.15
CA TYR A 55 5.60 -6.13 -10.93
C TYR A 55 5.87 -4.64 -10.81
N SER A 56 7.00 -4.20 -11.37
CA SER A 56 7.36 -2.79 -11.41
C SER A 56 8.18 -2.47 -12.65
N VAL A 57 7.94 -1.29 -13.20
CA VAL A 57 8.78 -0.67 -14.23
C VAL A 57 9.36 0.61 -13.65
N ILE A 58 10.61 0.90 -13.96
CA ILE A 58 11.32 2.08 -13.48
C ILE A 58 11.94 2.80 -14.67
N ASP A 59 11.69 4.10 -14.78
CA ASP A 59 12.42 4.97 -15.72
C ASP A 59 13.61 5.56 -14.97
N ALA A 60 14.80 5.15 -15.41
CA ALA A 60 16.05 5.52 -14.77
C ALA A 60 16.40 7.01 -14.98
N GLN A 61 15.92 7.62 -16.05
CA GLN A 61 16.20 9.03 -16.35
C GLN A 61 15.27 9.94 -15.56
N LYS A 62 13.96 9.65 -15.59
CA LYS A 62 12.96 10.50 -14.93
C LYS A 62 12.73 10.15 -13.46
N GLN A 63 13.37 9.09 -12.96
CA GLN A 63 13.26 8.62 -11.57
C GLN A 63 11.81 8.30 -11.17
N TYR A 64 11.05 7.73 -12.12
CA TYR A 64 9.68 7.29 -11.89
C TYR A 64 9.60 5.78 -11.73
N MET A 65 8.77 5.33 -10.79
CA MET A 65 8.40 3.93 -10.61
C MET A 65 6.92 3.76 -10.92
N TRP A 66 6.59 2.81 -11.77
CA TRP A 66 5.24 2.32 -11.97
C TRP A 66 5.06 0.99 -11.25
N THR A 67 3.91 0.82 -10.61
CA THR A 67 3.50 -0.45 -9.96
C THR A 67 2.10 -0.84 -10.43
N GLY A 68 1.83 -2.14 -10.45
CA GLY A 68 0.49 -2.64 -10.81
C GLY A 68 -0.58 -2.38 -9.75
N GLN A 69 -0.17 -1.99 -8.54
CA GLN A 69 -1.04 -1.75 -7.39
C GLN A 69 -0.67 -0.45 -6.70
N GLN A 70 -1.66 0.26 -6.18
CA GLN A 70 -1.44 1.49 -5.45
C GLN A 70 -0.79 1.20 -4.09
N VAL A 71 0.35 1.85 -3.83
CA VAL A 71 1.14 1.64 -2.61
C VAL A 71 0.87 2.75 -1.61
N GLU A 72 -0.24 2.63 -0.89
CA GLU A 72 -0.62 3.62 0.12
C GLU A 72 0.27 3.53 1.38
N ARG A 73 0.61 2.33 1.85
CA ARG A 73 1.37 2.14 3.09
C ARG A 73 2.25 0.90 3.04
N GLY A 74 3.44 0.99 3.62
CA GLY A 74 4.30 -0.17 3.88
C GLY A 74 3.65 -1.13 4.87
N ARG A 75 4.05 -2.40 4.82
CA ARG A 75 3.41 -3.52 5.55
C ARG A 75 3.21 -3.24 7.03
N ILE A 76 4.26 -2.80 7.73
CA ILE A 76 4.20 -2.56 9.18
C ILE A 76 3.31 -1.35 9.47
N ASN A 77 3.40 -0.29 8.67
CA ASN A 77 2.53 0.88 8.81
C ASN A 77 1.06 0.54 8.56
N TYR A 78 0.77 -0.38 7.64
CA TYR A 78 -0.58 -0.83 7.36
C TYR A 78 -1.17 -1.62 8.54
N ARG A 79 -0.37 -2.51 9.16
CA ARG A 79 -0.77 -3.23 10.39
C ARG A 79 -1.02 -2.30 11.57
N ILE A 80 -0.15 -1.31 11.77
CA ILE A 80 -0.35 -0.29 12.82
C ILE A 80 -1.63 0.49 12.56
N PHE A 81 -1.90 0.86 11.31
CA PHE A 81 -3.09 1.61 10.94
C PHE A 81 -4.39 0.84 11.17
N SER A 82 -4.48 -0.40 10.68
CA SER A 82 -5.63 -1.28 10.87
C SER A 82 -5.88 -1.57 12.35
N SER A 83 -4.82 -1.77 13.13
CA SER A 83 -4.93 -1.91 14.59
C SER A 83 -5.44 -0.64 15.28
N LYS A 84 -5.03 0.56 14.81
CA LYS A 84 -5.55 1.84 15.32
C LYS A 84 -7.04 2.02 15.03
N ILE A 85 -7.51 1.57 13.86
CA ILE A 85 -8.95 1.58 13.55
C ILE A 85 -9.71 0.68 14.51
N GLY A 86 -9.22 -0.55 14.75
CA GLY A 86 -9.81 -1.47 15.73
C GLY A 86 -9.87 -0.87 17.13
N ALA A 87 -8.78 -0.24 17.59
CA ALA A 87 -8.75 0.47 18.88
C ALA A 87 -9.74 1.63 18.94
N PHE A 88 -9.88 2.41 17.86
CA PHE A 88 -10.82 3.53 17.80
C PHE A 88 -12.28 3.06 17.92
N PHE A 89 -12.68 2.03 17.18
CA PHE A 89 -14.01 1.45 17.30
C PHE A 89 -14.25 0.80 18.67
N GLY A 90 -13.24 0.14 19.22
CA GLY A 90 -13.30 -0.40 20.58
C GLY A 90 -13.53 0.70 21.62
N PHE A 91 -12.84 1.84 21.49
CA PHE A 91 -13.02 2.99 22.38
C PHE A 91 -14.43 3.59 22.26
N LEU A 92 -14.93 3.77 21.04
CA LEU A 92 -16.31 4.23 20.83
C LEU A 92 -17.35 3.28 21.43
N GLY A 93 -17.13 1.97 21.34
CA GLY A 93 -17.98 0.97 21.96
C GLY A 93 -18.04 1.11 23.48
N ILE A 94 -16.87 1.28 24.13
CA ILE A 94 -16.78 1.51 25.58
C ILE A 94 -17.49 2.82 25.96
N LEU A 95 -17.26 3.90 25.21
CA LEU A 95 -17.90 5.20 25.49
C LEU A 95 -19.43 5.12 25.38
N SER A 96 -19.94 4.46 24.33
CA SER A 96 -21.37 4.23 24.15
C SER A 96 -21.96 3.40 25.29
N PHE A 97 -21.22 2.40 25.77
CA PHE A 97 -21.64 1.57 26.90
C PHE A 97 -21.71 2.36 28.22
N ILE A 98 -20.70 3.19 28.50
CA ILE A 98 -20.68 4.08 29.67
C ILE A 98 -21.86 5.06 29.61
N LEU A 99 -22.12 5.66 28.45
CA LEU A 99 -23.26 6.57 28.26
C LEU A 99 -24.58 5.83 28.51
N PHE A 100 -24.79 4.68 27.89
CA PHE A 100 -25.97 3.85 28.12
C PHE A 100 -26.18 3.54 29.61
N PHE A 101 -25.10 3.20 30.31
CA PHE A 101 -25.11 2.93 31.75
C PHE A 101 -25.55 4.14 32.58
N VAL A 102 -24.99 5.33 32.30
CA VAL A 102 -25.36 6.57 33.01
C VAL A 102 -26.84 6.90 32.82
N PHE A 103 -27.43 6.59 31.66
CA PHE A 103 -28.84 6.88 31.38
C PHE A 103 -29.83 5.85 31.95
N THR A 104 -29.41 4.59 32.17
CA THR A 104 -30.31 3.54 32.66
C THR A 104 -30.37 3.45 34.19
N GLY A 105 -29.34 3.93 34.92
CA GLY A 105 -29.37 4.03 36.38
C GLY A 105 -29.54 2.70 37.12
N ASP A 106 -29.12 1.60 36.50
CA ASP A 106 -29.53 0.25 36.89
C ASP A 106 -28.64 -0.35 38.00
N ALA A 107 -29.22 -0.60 39.18
CA ALA A 107 -28.50 -1.03 40.39
C ALA A 107 -27.96 -2.49 40.30
N ILE A 108 -28.55 -3.33 39.46
CA ILE A 108 -28.11 -4.72 39.23
C ILE A 108 -26.75 -4.76 38.52
N LEU A 109 -26.44 -3.74 37.70
CA LEU A 109 -25.16 -3.66 36.99
C LEU A 109 -23.99 -3.33 37.94
N ILE A 110 -24.24 -2.67 39.08
CA ILE A 110 -23.21 -2.37 40.09
C ILE A 110 -22.67 -3.66 40.72
N LEU A 111 -23.54 -4.65 40.95
CA LEU A 111 -23.16 -5.97 41.47
C LEU A 111 -22.38 -6.83 40.47
N THR A 112 -22.46 -6.50 39.18
CA THR A 112 -21.79 -7.23 38.10
C THR A 112 -20.69 -6.40 37.41
N LEU A 113 -20.36 -5.23 37.97
CA LEU A 113 -19.49 -4.23 37.36
C LEU A 113 -18.12 -4.81 37.00
N ASP A 114 -17.52 -5.60 37.88
CA ASP A 114 -16.21 -6.24 37.63
C ASP A 114 -16.28 -7.17 36.41
N PHE A 115 -17.30 -8.02 36.32
CA PHE A 115 -17.48 -8.94 35.20
C PHE A 115 -17.70 -8.19 33.88
N VAL A 116 -18.49 -7.10 33.92
CA VAL A 116 -18.75 -6.24 32.76
C VAL A 116 -17.48 -5.53 32.31
N VAL A 117 -16.69 -4.96 33.23
CA VAL A 117 -15.42 -4.30 32.92
C VAL A 117 -14.44 -5.27 32.28
N TRP A 118 -14.26 -6.47 32.83
CA TRP A 118 -13.40 -7.49 32.24
C TRP A 118 -13.87 -7.93 30.85
N THR A 119 -15.18 -8.04 30.64
CA THR A 119 -15.76 -8.36 29.33
C THR A 119 -15.48 -7.25 28.32
N LEU A 120 -15.62 -5.98 28.70
CA LEU A 120 -15.31 -4.83 27.84
C LEU A 120 -13.82 -4.77 27.49
N VAL A 121 -12.94 -5.01 28.45
CA VAL A 121 -11.49 -5.08 28.21
C VAL A 121 -11.16 -6.22 27.24
N PHE A 122 -11.76 -7.39 27.40
CA PHE A 122 -11.56 -8.52 26.48
C PHE A 122 -12.06 -8.21 25.07
N CYS A 123 -13.24 -7.60 24.93
CA CYS A 123 -13.78 -7.14 23.64
C CYS A 123 -12.89 -6.07 22.99
N PHE A 124 -12.33 -5.15 23.77
CA PHE A 124 -11.42 -4.14 23.26
C PHE A 124 -10.12 -4.76 22.73
N LEU A 125 -9.53 -5.69 23.49
CA LEU A 125 -8.33 -6.42 23.06
C LEU A 125 -8.59 -7.27 21.81
N SER A 126 -9.74 -7.94 21.71
CA SER A 126 -10.09 -8.74 20.55
C SER A 126 -10.23 -7.88 19.28
N LEU A 127 -10.81 -6.68 19.37
CA LEU A 127 -10.88 -5.73 18.26
C LEU A 127 -9.51 -5.25 17.77
N ILE A 128 -8.56 -5.02 18.68
CA ILE A 128 -7.17 -4.68 18.31
C ILE A 128 -6.52 -5.85 17.57
N LEU A 129 -6.70 -7.08 18.05
CA LEU A 129 -6.14 -8.28 17.42
C LEU A 129 -6.77 -8.54 16.04
N ILE A 130 -8.07 -8.31 15.88
CA ILE A 130 -8.76 -8.38 14.59
C ILE A 130 -8.19 -7.33 13.64
N GLY A 131 -8.01 -6.08 14.11
CA GLY A 131 -7.34 -5.03 13.33
C GLY A 131 -5.95 -5.45 12.84
N TRP A 132 -5.14 -6.07 13.71
CA TRP A 132 -3.84 -6.60 13.32
C TRP A 132 -3.92 -7.71 12.27
N ARG A 133 -4.87 -8.65 12.41
CA ARG A 133 -5.11 -9.73 11.45
C ARG A 133 -5.54 -9.22 10.08
N ILE A 134 -6.43 -8.22 10.03
CA ILE A 134 -6.82 -7.54 8.79
C ILE A 134 -5.61 -6.85 8.17
N GLY A 135 -4.75 -6.23 9.00
CA GLY A 135 -3.48 -5.67 8.53
C GLY A 135 -2.56 -6.69 7.87
N ALA A 136 -2.54 -7.93 8.35
CA ALA A 136 -1.71 -9.00 7.84
C ALA A 136 -2.21 -9.60 6.51
N SER A 137 -3.46 -9.37 6.10
CA SER A 137 -3.99 -9.94 4.84
C SER A 137 -3.29 -9.41 3.59
N PHE A 138 -2.58 -8.28 3.69
CA PHE A 138 -1.83 -7.65 2.61
C PHE A 138 -0.32 -7.97 2.65
N ASP A 139 0.12 -8.87 3.53
CA ASP A 139 1.53 -9.16 3.75
C ASP A 139 2.24 -9.71 2.51
N ASP A 140 1.61 -10.60 1.76
CA ASP A 140 2.24 -11.25 0.60
C ASP A 140 2.58 -10.22 -0.49
N GLN A 141 1.61 -9.40 -0.88
CA GLN A 141 1.81 -8.31 -1.86
C GLN A 141 2.81 -7.27 -1.34
N SER A 142 2.71 -6.91 -0.06
CA SER A 142 3.61 -5.92 0.55
C SER A 142 5.05 -6.44 0.67
N SER A 143 5.25 -7.74 0.87
CA SER A 143 6.58 -8.35 1.00
C SER A 143 7.37 -8.31 -0.31
N LEU A 144 6.70 -8.55 -1.43
CA LEU A 144 7.29 -8.47 -2.76
C LEU A 144 7.69 -7.04 -3.09
N LEU A 145 6.81 -6.08 -2.79
CA LEU A 145 7.12 -4.67 -2.97
C LEU A 145 8.27 -4.23 -2.06
N GLU A 146 8.30 -4.65 -0.80
CA GLU A 146 9.42 -4.37 0.11
C GLU A 146 10.74 -4.88 -0.47
N ALA A 147 10.76 -6.07 -1.07
CA ALA A 147 11.95 -6.61 -1.72
C ALA A 147 12.39 -5.76 -2.92
N ILE A 148 11.45 -5.29 -3.73
CA ILE A 148 11.71 -4.35 -4.83
C ILE A 148 12.34 -3.06 -4.29
N LEU A 149 11.74 -2.46 -3.27
CA LEU A 149 12.21 -1.20 -2.68
C LEU A 149 13.60 -1.35 -2.05
N LYS A 150 13.89 -2.47 -1.37
CA LYS A 150 15.26 -2.76 -0.90
C LYS A 150 16.26 -2.82 -2.04
N LYS A 151 15.90 -3.49 -3.14
CA LYS A 151 16.79 -3.67 -4.31
C LYS A 151 17.13 -2.34 -5.00
N ILE A 152 16.25 -1.35 -4.93
CA ILE A 152 16.49 -0.02 -5.51
C ILE A 152 17.14 0.96 -4.54
N GLY A 153 17.35 0.59 -3.26
CA GLY A 153 18.16 1.36 -2.31
C GLY A 153 17.41 2.01 -1.15
N PHE A 154 16.18 1.61 -0.85
CA PHE A 154 15.48 2.07 0.36
C PHE A 154 16.04 1.41 1.63
N TYR A 155 16.21 2.19 2.70
CA TYR A 155 16.71 1.77 4.02
C TYR A 155 15.64 1.05 4.84
N LYS A 156 14.42 1.59 4.91
CA LYS A 156 13.33 1.00 5.73
C LYS A 156 11.99 0.92 4.99
N PRO A 157 11.92 0.12 3.91
CA PRO A 157 10.73 0.04 3.06
C PRO A 157 9.47 -0.52 3.76
N THR A 158 9.61 -1.24 4.87
CA THR A 158 8.47 -1.72 5.67
C THR A 158 7.62 -0.58 6.25
N MET A 159 8.21 0.61 6.36
CA MET A 159 7.61 1.79 6.99
C MET A 159 7.36 2.94 6.00
N ILE A 160 7.66 2.76 4.71
CA ILE A 160 7.49 3.82 3.73
C ILE A 160 6.09 3.80 3.12
N SER A 161 5.56 4.97 2.80
CA SER A 161 4.30 5.14 2.08
C SER A 161 4.62 5.86 0.77
N LEU A 162 4.46 5.17 -0.36
CA LEU A 162 4.72 5.76 -1.68
C LEU A 162 3.56 6.65 -2.15
N GLY A 163 2.34 6.43 -1.65
CA GLY A 163 1.14 7.20 -2.05
C GLY A 163 1.36 8.71 -2.00
N SER A 164 2.05 9.21 -0.98
CA SER A 164 2.35 10.64 -0.81
C SER A 164 3.36 11.22 -1.84
N TYR A 165 4.04 10.34 -2.57
CA TYR A 165 5.01 10.61 -3.64
C TYR A 165 4.49 10.18 -5.02
N SER A 166 3.21 9.80 -5.12
CA SER A 166 2.57 9.60 -6.42
C SER A 166 2.58 10.89 -7.22
N VAL A 167 2.66 10.79 -8.55
CA VAL A 167 2.60 11.95 -9.45
C VAL A 167 1.37 12.79 -9.16
N SER A 168 0.23 12.13 -8.95
CA SER A 168 -1.02 12.75 -8.52
C SER A 168 -0.83 13.60 -7.25
N MET A 169 -0.33 13.01 -6.15
CA MET A 169 -0.17 13.73 -4.89
C MET A 169 0.89 14.84 -4.95
N VAL A 170 1.97 14.64 -5.70
CA VAL A 170 3.02 15.64 -5.89
C VAL A 170 2.48 16.84 -6.68
N ASN A 171 1.71 16.60 -7.74
CA ASN A 171 1.08 17.66 -8.54
C ASN A 171 0.09 18.48 -7.72
N ILE A 172 -0.75 17.83 -6.90
CA ILE A 172 -1.67 18.50 -5.96
C ILE A 172 -0.89 19.41 -5.01
N LYS A 173 0.18 18.90 -4.37
CA LYS A 173 1.02 19.67 -3.45
C LYS A 173 1.65 20.89 -4.14
N ASN A 174 2.05 20.74 -5.39
CA ASN A 174 2.68 21.78 -6.19
C ASN A 174 1.68 22.72 -6.89
N LYS A 175 0.38 22.57 -6.64
CA LYS A 175 -0.70 23.37 -7.27
C LYS A 175 -0.63 23.38 -8.81
N VAL A 176 -0.14 22.29 -9.40
CA VAL A 176 -0.15 22.12 -10.86
C VAL A 176 -1.61 21.93 -11.27
N LYS A 177 -2.09 22.70 -12.26
CA LYS A 177 -3.42 22.48 -12.84
C LYS A 177 -3.43 21.09 -13.44
N ASP A 178 -4.18 20.19 -12.82
CA ASP A 178 -4.42 18.86 -13.35
C ASP A 178 -5.61 18.95 -14.32
N ASP A 179 -5.53 18.21 -15.42
CA ASP A 179 -6.69 17.99 -16.29
C ASP A 179 -7.79 17.33 -15.44
N GLU A 180 -9.06 17.69 -15.64
CA GLU A 180 -10.21 17.37 -14.76
C GLU A 180 -10.39 15.89 -14.37
N PHE A 181 -9.65 14.96 -15.01
CA PHE A 181 -9.63 13.55 -14.67
C PHE A 181 -8.29 13.14 -14.08
N PHE A 182 -8.31 12.68 -12.82
CA PHE A 182 -7.23 11.88 -12.24
C PHE A 182 -7.00 10.66 -13.13
N THR A 183 -6.03 10.78 -14.02
CA THR A 183 -5.63 9.68 -14.88
C THR A 183 -5.05 8.59 -14.00
N ARG A 184 -5.57 7.37 -14.13
CA ARG A 184 -5.20 6.23 -13.27
C ARG A 184 -3.69 6.05 -13.21
N TRP A 185 -2.95 6.26 -14.30
CA TRP A 185 -1.50 6.17 -14.30
C TRP A 185 -0.83 7.06 -13.24
N LYS A 186 -1.29 8.30 -13.03
CA LYS A 186 -0.70 9.26 -12.07
C LYS A 186 -0.75 8.77 -10.61
N GLN A 187 -1.71 7.90 -10.28
CA GLN A 187 -1.86 7.32 -8.94
C GLN A 187 -0.89 6.15 -8.67
N TYR A 188 -0.45 5.48 -9.75
CA TYR A 188 0.41 4.29 -9.71
C TYR A 188 1.84 4.58 -10.15
N THR A 189 2.13 5.84 -10.52
CA THR A 189 3.47 6.35 -10.81
C THR A 189 3.99 7.15 -9.62
N TYR A 190 5.19 6.83 -9.15
CA TYR A 190 5.82 7.44 -7.98
C TYR A 190 7.15 8.10 -8.30
N ARG A 191 7.42 9.24 -7.66
CA ARG A 191 8.72 9.92 -7.66
C ARG A 191 9.70 9.20 -6.72
N ILE A 192 10.54 8.34 -7.28
CA ILE A 192 11.49 7.52 -6.52
C ILE A 192 12.52 8.40 -5.81
N ASP A 193 13.02 9.43 -6.50
CA ASP A 193 13.99 10.40 -5.99
C ASP A 193 13.53 11.03 -4.66
N LEU A 194 12.30 11.53 -4.63
CA LEU A 194 11.71 12.17 -3.46
C LEU A 194 11.47 11.15 -2.34
N ALA A 195 10.95 9.97 -2.69
CA ALA A 195 10.67 8.92 -1.72
C ALA A 195 11.96 8.39 -1.07
N GLN A 196 13.01 8.15 -1.85
CA GLN A 196 14.31 7.67 -1.37
C GLN A 196 14.98 8.69 -0.46
N LYS A 197 14.96 9.97 -0.85
CA LYS A 197 15.51 11.05 -0.03
C LYS A 197 14.83 11.09 1.34
N ALA A 198 13.50 11.05 1.38
CA ALA A 198 12.76 11.06 2.63
C ALA A 198 12.99 9.82 3.50
N ASP A 199 13.15 8.64 2.88
CA ASP A 199 13.50 7.42 3.60
C ASP A 199 14.90 7.49 4.20
N ALA A 200 15.88 7.99 3.44
CA ALA A 200 17.25 8.20 3.89
C ALA A 200 17.32 9.22 5.02
N GLU A 201 16.60 10.34 4.93
CA GLU A 201 16.56 11.36 5.99
C GLU A 201 15.97 10.82 7.30
N LYS A 202 14.96 9.95 7.20
CA LYS A 202 14.24 9.44 8.38
C LYS A 202 14.87 8.19 8.99
N TYR A 203 15.43 7.31 8.17
CA TYR A 203 15.89 5.98 8.58
C TYR A 203 17.32 5.64 8.14
N GLY A 204 17.96 6.48 7.32
CA GLY A 204 19.37 6.33 6.98
C GLY A 204 20.23 6.40 8.24
N LYS A 205 21.17 5.46 8.37
CA LYS A 205 22.16 5.52 9.44
C LYS A 205 23.05 6.73 9.16
N LYS A 206 23.04 7.70 10.08
CA LYS A 206 24.01 8.79 10.11
C LYS A 206 25.39 8.25 10.47
#